data_AF-A0A4Y6R012-F1
#
_entry.id   AF-A0A4Y6R012-F1
#
_cell.length_a   1.000
_cell.length_b   1.000
_cell.length_c   1.000
_cell.angle_alpha   90.00
_cell.angle_beta   90.00
_cell.angle_gamma   90.00
#
_symmetry.space_group_name_H-M   'P 1'
#
loop_
_entity.id
_entity.type
_entity.pdbx_description
1 polymer ?
#
loop_
_entity_poly.entity_id
_entity_poly.type
_entity_poly.pdbx_seq_one_letter_code
_entity_poly.pdbx_strand_id
1 'polypeptide(L)'
;MAIANYSVPVLAGTPPTFAAPATSDTVQVGSTLVVKNASGVSVTVTLVTPGNLPTGDAYPDRAYTVTAGAEAWIPVLSEYRNTAGVAAVTFSAVTSVTAASITHS
;
A
#
# COMPACT_ATOMS: atom_id res chain seq x y z
N MET A 1 -10.75 19.02 -50.59
CA MET A 1 -9.73 19.22 -49.55
C MET A 1 -10.28 18.62 -48.27
N ALA A 2 -9.67 17.55 -47.75
CA ALA A 2 -10.16 16.87 -46.55
C ALA A 2 -9.45 17.43 -45.30
N ILE A 3 -10.21 17.65 -44.23
CA ILE A 3 -9.69 18.13 -42.96
C ILE A 3 -8.91 16.99 -42.28
N ALA A 4 -7.68 17.26 -41.86
CA ALA A 4 -6.87 16.29 -41.12
C ALA A 4 -7.35 16.21 -39.66
N ASN A 5 -7.69 15.01 -39.20
CA ASN A 5 -8.00 14.77 -37.79
C ASN A 5 -6.69 14.66 -37.01
N TYR A 6 -6.60 15.40 -35.90
CA TYR A 6 -5.47 15.35 -34.97
C TYR A 6 -5.96 14.81 -33.62
N SER A 7 -5.43 13.66 -33.20
CA SER A 7 -5.69 13.13 -31.86
C SER A 7 -4.59 13.60 -30.92
N VAL A 8 -4.95 14.39 -29.92
CA VAL A 8 -4.06 14.69 -28.79
C VAL A 8 -4.07 13.54 -27.78
N PRO A 9 -2.92 13.18 -27.17
CA PRO A 9 -2.89 12.22 -26.09
C PRO A 9 -3.70 12.75 -24.91
N VAL A 10 -4.70 11.99 -24.46
CA VAL A 10 -5.41 12.31 -23.21
C VAL A 10 -4.58 11.72 -22.08
N LEU A 11 -4.12 12.57 -21.16
CA LEU A 11 -3.44 12.10 -19.94
C LEU A 11 -4.50 11.51 -19.00
N ALA A 12 -4.77 10.22 -19.14
CA ALA A 12 -5.72 9.49 -18.31
C ALA A 12 -4.96 8.59 -17.34
N GLY A 13 -5.24 8.71 -16.04
CA GLY A 13 -4.73 7.80 -15.03
C GLY A 13 -5.43 6.44 -15.11
N THR A 14 -4.68 5.35 -14.94
CA THR A 14 -5.27 4.01 -14.81
C THR A 14 -5.78 3.82 -13.38
N PRO A 15 -7.04 3.37 -13.17
CA PRO A 15 -7.53 3.08 -11.83
C PRO A 15 -6.70 1.97 -11.18
N PRO A 16 -6.52 1.98 -9.85
CA PRO A 16 -5.77 0.95 -9.15
C PRO A 16 -6.45 -0.42 -9.26
N THR A 17 -5.65 -1.45 -9.58
CA THR A 17 -6.10 -2.85 -9.57
C THR A 17 -5.94 -3.41 -8.16
N PHE A 18 -7.04 -3.89 -7.59
CA PHE A 18 -7.08 -4.48 -6.26
C PHE A 18 -6.93 -6.00 -6.33
N ALA A 19 -6.06 -6.55 -5.50
CA ALA A 19 -5.86 -7.99 -5.36
C ALA A 19 -5.87 -8.40 -3.88
N ALA A 20 -6.15 -9.68 -3.61
CA ALA A 20 -6.01 -10.23 -2.27
C ALA A 20 -4.51 -10.26 -1.89
N PRO A 21 -4.10 -9.62 -0.79
CA PRO A 21 -2.70 -9.64 -0.36
C PRO A 21 -2.34 -10.98 0.30
N ALA A 22 -1.04 -11.27 0.35
CA ALA A 22 -0.54 -12.32 1.25
C ALA A 22 -0.51 -11.82 2.71
N THR A 23 -0.48 -12.74 3.67
CA THR A 23 -0.37 -12.38 5.11
C THR A 23 0.89 -11.56 5.40
N SER A 24 1.96 -11.81 4.64
CA SER A 24 3.17 -11.00 4.59
C SER A 24 3.46 -10.68 3.14
N ASP A 25 3.58 -9.40 2.81
CA ASP A 25 3.80 -8.91 1.46
C ASP A 25 4.83 -7.77 1.46
N THR A 26 5.18 -7.29 0.29
CA THR A 26 6.08 -6.13 0.11
C THR A 26 5.43 -5.06 -0.75
N VAL A 27 5.67 -3.80 -0.41
CA VAL A 27 5.12 -2.64 -1.13
C VAL A 27 6.22 -1.63 -1.43
N GLN A 28 6.13 -0.97 -2.58
CA GLN A 28 7.11 0.05 -2.96
C GLN A 28 7.07 1.25 -2.00
N VAL A 29 8.23 1.72 -1.55
CA VAL A 29 8.31 2.94 -0.74
C VAL A 29 8.07 4.19 -1.60
N GLY A 30 7.53 5.24 -0.98
CA GLY A 30 7.05 6.43 -1.70
C GLY A 30 5.72 6.19 -2.42
N SER A 31 5.00 5.12 -2.08
CA SER A 31 3.66 4.82 -2.59
C SER A 31 2.61 4.97 -1.49
N THR A 32 1.35 5.00 -1.89
CA THR A 32 0.21 4.88 -0.98
C THR A 32 -0.39 3.48 -1.12
N LEU A 33 -0.41 2.73 -0.03
CA LEU A 33 -1.08 1.43 0.05
C LEU A 33 -2.56 1.66 0.39
N VAL A 34 -3.45 1.32 -0.52
CA VAL A 34 -4.90 1.37 -0.31
C VAL A 34 -5.37 -0.03 0.07
N VAL A 35 -6.00 -0.17 1.24
CA VAL A 35 -6.48 -1.45 1.76
C VAL A 35 -7.98 -1.36 2.00
N LYS A 36 -8.73 -2.27 1.39
CA LYS A 36 -10.18 -2.43 1.56
C LYS A 36 -10.46 -3.68 2.38
N ASN A 37 -11.24 -3.54 3.43
CA ASN A 37 -11.67 -4.63 4.29
C ASN A 37 -13.17 -4.87 4.14
N ALA A 38 -13.56 -5.93 3.45
CA ALA A 38 -14.95 -6.34 3.27
C ALA A 38 -15.44 -7.30 4.37
N SER A 39 -14.63 -7.57 5.41
CA SER A 39 -15.05 -8.43 6.52
C SER A 39 -15.94 -7.71 7.52
N GLY A 40 -16.55 -8.49 8.42
CA GLY A 40 -17.32 -7.99 9.57
C GLY A 40 -16.48 -7.60 10.78
N VAL A 41 -15.14 -7.67 10.69
CA VAL A 41 -14.21 -7.36 11.80
C VAL A 41 -13.11 -6.41 11.32
N SER A 42 -12.45 -5.69 12.24
CA SER A 42 -11.29 -4.86 11.88
C SER A 42 -10.08 -5.72 11.53
N VAL A 43 -9.28 -5.26 10.57
CA VAL A 43 -8.00 -5.86 10.19
C VAL A 43 -6.87 -4.90 10.53
N THR A 44 -5.77 -5.42 11.06
CA THR A 44 -4.55 -4.64 11.32
C THR A 44 -3.56 -4.86 10.17
N VAL A 45 -3.05 -3.75 9.63
CA VAL A 45 -2.00 -3.69 8.63
C VAL A 45 -0.76 -3.11 9.30
N THR A 46 0.33 -3.87 9.33
CA THR A 46 1.56 -3.48 10.03
C THR A 46 2.66 -3.25 9.02
N LEU A 47 3.18 -2.03 8.97
CA LEU A 47 4.41 -1.70 8.25
C LEU A 47 5.61 -1.93 9.17
N VAL A 48 6.53 -2.77 8.71
CA VAL A 48 7.74 -3.09 9.47
C VAL A 48 8.73 -1.95 9.35
N THR A 49 9.27 -1.49 10.48
CA THR A 49 10.29 -0.44 10.51
C THR A 49 11.67 -1.09 10.65
N PRO A 50 12.50 -1.10 9.59
CA PRO A 50 13.82 -1.69 9.67
C PRO A 50 14.77 -0.83 10.51
N GLY A 51 15.64 -1.50 11.28
CA GLY A 51 16.71 -0.87 12.07
C GLY A 51 16.45 -0.88 13.57
N ASN A 52 17.37 -0.27 14.32
CA ASN A 52 17.36 -0.25 15.77
C ASN A 52 17.44 1.19 16.30
N LEU A 53 16.77 1.41 17.43
CA LEU A 53 16.96 2.57 18.28
C LEU A 53 18.42 2.64 18.78
N PRO A 54 18.90 3.82 19.21
CA PRO A 54 20.22 3.96 19.82
C PRO A 54 20.45 3.08 21.06
N THR A 55 19.36 2.63 21.70
CA THR A 55 19.37 1.71 22.84
C THR A 55 19.62 0.25 22.44
N GLY A 56 19.60 -0.07 21.14
CA GLY A 56 19.75 -1.43 20.61
C GLY A 56 18.43 -2.14 20.33
N ASP A 57 17.30 -1.64 20.83
CA ASP A 57 15.97 -2.19 20.57
C ASP A 57 15.55 -1.96 19.11
N ALA A 58 14.73 -2.85 18.54
CA ALA A 58 14.18 -2.64 17.19
C ALA A 58 13.26 -1.40 17.18
N TYR A 59 13.24 -0.66 16.06
CA TYR A 59 12.24 0.38 15.89
C TYR A 59 10.83 -0.22 15.95
N PRO A 60 9.87 0.45 16.62
CA PRO A 60 8.51 -0.06 16.67
C PRO A 60 7.89 -0.06 15.27
N ASP A 61 7.20 -1.15 14.95
CA ASP A 61 6.42 -1.27 13.73
C ASP A 61 5.18 -0.38 13.80
N ARG A 62 4.75 0.10 12.63
CA ARG A 62 3.56 0.94 12.53
C ARG A 62 2.34 0.10 12.16
N ALA A 63 1.44 -0.06 13.13
CA ALA A 63 0.14 -0.69 12.90
C ALA A 63 -0.94 0.33 12.50
N TYR A 64 -1.71 -0.02 11.48
CA TYR A 64 -2.87 0.70 10.97
C TYR A 64 -4.10 -0.19 11.10
N THR A 65 -5.19 0.34 11.63
CA THR A 65 -6.45 -0.39 11.72
C THR A 65 -7.33 -0.04 10.55
N VAL A 66 -7.75 -1.06 9.80
CA VAL A 66 -8.77 -0.96 8.75
C VAL A 66 -10.07 -1.50 9.34
N THR A 67 -11.02 -0.61 9.60
CA THR A 67 -12.31 -0.98 10.19
C THR A 67 -13.10 -1.92 9.28
N ALA A 68 -14.04 -2.66 9.87
CA ALA A 68 -14.92 -3.56 9.14
C ALA A 68 -15.72 -2.79 8.07
N GLY A 69 -15.77 -3.32 6.84
CA GLY A 69 -16.49 -2.70 5.72
C GLY A 69 -15.88 -1.40 5.20
N ALA A 70 -14.66 -1.03 5.60
CA ALA A 70 -14.04 0.26 5.27
C ALA A 70 -12.76 0.12 4.44
N GLU A 71 -12.23 1.27 4.05
CA GLU A 71 -10.96 1.42 3.35
C GLU A 71 -10.01 2.30 4.15
N ALA A 72 -8.71 1.99 4.09
CA ALA A 72 -7.64 2.80 4.65
C ALA A 72 -6.59 3.13 3.59
N TRP A 73 -6.08 4.36 3.66
CA TRP A 73 -5.00 4.87 2.81
C TRP A 73 -3.75 5.01 3.68
N ILE A 74 -2.79 4.15 3.45
CA ILE A 74 -1.60 4.01 4.29
C ILE A 74 -0.40 4.55 3.52
N PRO A 75 0.23 5.67 3.95
CA PRO A 75 1.42 6.19 3.30
C PRO A 75 2.63 5.31 3.60
N VAL A 76 3.30 4.82 2.56
CA VAL A 76 4.52 4.03 2.68
C VAL A 76 5.73 4.96 2.57
N LEU A 77 6.16 5.50 3.70
CA LEU A 77 7.30 6.42 3.76
C LEU A 77 8.64 5.70 3.51
N SER A 78 9.65 6.47 3.11
CA SER A 78 11.02 5.96 2.89
C SER A 78 11.67 5.35 4.14
N GLU A 79 11.17 5.68 5.33
CA GLU A 79 11.63 5.14 6.62
C GLU A 79 11.36 3.64 6.75
N TYR A 80 10.35 3.11 6.05
CA TYR A 80 10.04 1.67 6.04
C TYR A 80 10.88 0.87 5.04
N ARG A 81 11.84 1.51 4.36
CA ARG A 81 12.65 0.87 3.31
C ARG A 81 13.59 -0.17 3.90
N ASN A 82 13.41 -1.43 3.51
CA ASN A 82 14.31 -2.54 3.82
C ASN A 82 15.53 -2.58 2.89
N THR A 83 16.40 -3.58 3.08
CA THR A 83 17.62 -3.79 2.27
C THR A 83 17.35 -4.06 0.78
N ALA A 84 16.13 -4.49 0.43
CA ALA A 84 15.70 -4.69 -0.95
C ALA A 84 15.04 -3.44 -1.57
N GLY A 85 14.95 -2.33 -0.83
CA GLY A 85 14.37 -1.08 -1.33
C GLY A 85 12.85 -0.98 -1.23
N VAL A 86 12.19 -1.92 -0.54
CA VAL A 86 10.72 -2.00 -0.38
C VAL A 86 10.33 -1.97 1.10
N ALA A 87 9.07 -1.71 1.41
CA ALA A 87 8.54 -1.87 2.76
C ALA A 87 7.92 -3.26 2.93
N ALA A 88 8.19 -3.91 4.06
CA ALA A 88 7.50 -5.14 4.42
C ALA A 88 6.19 -4.80 5.14
N VAL A 89 5.10 -5.45 4.71
CA VAL A 89 3.77 -5.26 5.26
C VAL A 89 3.19 -6.60 5.71
N THR A 90 2.54 -6.61 6.86
CA THR A 90 1.81 -7.80 7.34
C THR A 90 0.35 -7.46 7.61
N PHE A 91 -0.52 -8.44 7.37
CA PHE A 91 -1.96 -8.32 7.56
C PHE A 91 -2.41 -9.33 8.61
N SER A 92 -3.24 -8.89 9.55
CA SER A 92 -3.80 -9.80 10.57
C SER A 92 -4.79 -10.82 10.01
N ALA A 93 -5.43 -10.50 8.87
CA ALA A 93 -6.29 -11.39 8.10
C ALA A 93 -6.35 -10.91 6.63
N VAL A 94 -6.52 -11.85 5.69
CA VAL A 94 -6.49 -11.54 4.24
C VAL A 94 -7.72 -12.01 3.46
N THR A 95 -8.55 -12.87 4.05
CA THR A 95 -9.63 -13.59 3.34
C THR A 95 -10.70 -12.66 2.73
N SER A 96 -10.90 -11.48 3.30
CA SER A 96 -11.84 -10.47 2.78
C SER A 96 -11.16 -9.11 2.63
N VAL A 97 -9.84 -9.12 2.41
CA VAL A 97 -9.04 -7.91 2.23
C VAL A 97 -8.58 -7.84 0.79
N THR A 98 -8.65 -6.65 0.22
CA THR A 98 -7.97 -6.37 -1.05
C THR A 98 -7.09 -5.14 -0.90
N ALA A 99 -5.95 -5.15 -1.57
CA ALA A 99 -4.98 -4.08 -1.50
C ALA A 99 -4.50 -3.65 -2.90
N ALA A 100 -4.10 -2.40 -3.03
CA ALA A 100 -3.46 -1.84 -4.21
C ALA A 100 -2.39 -0.82 -3.80
N SER A 101 -1.27 -0.77 -4.53
CA SER A 101 -0.24 0.25 -4.34
C SER A 101 -0.37 1.35 -5.39
N ILE A 102 -0.42 2.61 -4.95
CA ILE A 102 -0.47 3.79 -5.82
C ILE A 102 0.88 4.48 -5.74
N THR A 103 1.64 4.45 -6.83
CA THR A 103 2.91 5.16 -6.95
C THR A 103 2.67 6.58 -7.44
N HIS A 104 3.32 7.55 -6.81
CA HIS A 104 3.23 8.95 -7.19
C HIS A 104 4.44 9.24 -8.11
N SER A 105 4.19 9.40 -9.41
CA SER A 105 5.21 9.70 -10.44
C SER A 105 5.40 11.19 -10.64
#